data_AF-A0A1I8GJ08-F1
#
_entry.id   AF-A0A1I8GJ08-F1
#
_cell.length_a   1.000
_cell.length_b   1.000
_cell.length_c   1.000
_cell.angle_alpha   90.00
_cell.angle_beta   90.00
_cell.angle_gamma   90.00
#
_symmetry.space_group_name_H-M   'P 1'
#
loop_
_entity.id
_entity.type
_entity.pdbx_description
1 polymer ?
#
loop_
_entity_poly.entity_id
_entity_poly.type
_entity_poly.pdbx_seq_one_letter_code
_entity_poly.pdbx_strand_id
1 'polypeptide(L)'
;SLESVFLKLCCQASRSGSEQQLEPADNCVVKLNTDANGNDVDLASISIEMTSAVEIESSNRTPELIRDSASSLESFRSLPKPRRIGAVVLKDFTNMIRRIGFLLFQFSLPVLQIVLFCLCVGPEPRDLRLAIVNDDVSGNYSREFIESLDGNKLGKVIFPDLQQARAEVLSANAWSVLHFRKNFSSSLTQRLINPVGLSNETLRQGSLHLEMDDTNYQVSAVLQKTIAKNLQNFLGDLLEKQGQPRVLASLPVEYRPPLLGSKDPTFTEFMAPGMIITILFFLSTGLTAVTFVSERRHGLLDRSLVAGVTISELMLGHILTQLVVMSGRDDA
;
A
#
# COMPACT_ATOMS: atom_id res chain seq x y z
N SER A 1 10.21 71.64 14.74
CA SER A 1 10.73 70.43 14.08
C SER A 1 9.62 69.38 14.07
N LEU A 2 9.65 68.39 13.15
CA LEU A 2 8.67 67.29 13.07
C LEU A 2 8.59 66.45 14.37
N GLU A 3 9.66 66.46 15.15
CA GLU A 3 9.81 65.74 16.41
C GLU A 3 8.81 66.20 17.49
N SER A 4 8.47 67.48 17.54
CA SER A 4 7.46 68.00 18.50
C SER A 4 6.02 67.64 18.12
N VAL A 5 5.76 67.34 16.84
CA VAL A 5 4.47 66.86 16.35
C VAL A 5 4.32 65.35 16.62
N PHE A 6 5.40 64.59 16.43
CA PHE A 6 5.44 63.16 16.72
C PHE A 6 5.27 62.87 18.23
N LEU A 7 5.95 63.62 19.10
CA LEU A 7 5.78 63.51 20.56
C LEU A 7 4.35 63.86 21.01
N LYS A 8 3.69 64.82 20.36
CA LYS A 8 2.30 65.18 20.66
C LYS A 8 1.32 64.07 20.30
N LEU A 9 1.55 63.38 19.17
CA LEU A 9 0.73 62.24 18.73
C LEU A 9 0.94 60.99 19.60
N CYS A 10 2.17 60.70 20.02
CA CYS A 10 2.46 59.59 20.93
C CYS A 10 1.85 59.79 22.34
N CYS A 11 1.89 61.01 22.88
CA CYS A 11 1.24 61.32 24.16
C CYS A 11 -0.30 61.29 24.08
N GLN A 12 -0.89 61.50 22.89
CA GLN A 12 -2.34 61.41 22.67
C GLN A 12 -2.82 59.95 22.57
N ALA A 13 -2.03 59.08 21.92
CA ALA A 13 -2.31 57.64 21.82
C ALA A 13 -2.18 56.91 23.17
N SER A 14 -1.29 57.38 24.05
CA SER A 14 -1.12 56.79 25.39
C SER A 14 -2.23 57.18 26.38
N ARG A 15 -3.07 58.18 26.06
CA ARG A 15 -4.21 58.62 26.88
C ARG A 15 -5.55 57.99 26.50
N SER A 16 -5.65 57.34 25.34
CA SER A 16 -6.86 56.60 24.93
C SER A 16 -6.87 55.13 25.40
N GLY A 17 -5.85 54.70 26.15
CA GLY A 17 -5.69 53.34 26.67
C GLY A 17 -5.89 53.23 28.18
N SER A 18 -6.94 53.83 28.73
CA SER A 18 -7.34 53.60 30.12
C SER A 18 -8.78 54.05 30.37
N GLU A 19 -9.73 53.11 30.35
CA GLU A 19 -10.90 53.06 31.27
C GLU A 19 -11.78 51.81 31.02
N GLN A 20 -12.00 51.04 32.11
CA GLN A 20 -13.13 50.14 32.42
C GLN A 20 -13.25 48.77 31.68
N GLN A 21 -13.67 47.63 32.25
CA GLN A 21 -13.85 47.10 33.62
C GLN A 21 -14.29 45.61 33.49
N LEU A 22 -13.80 44.72 34.40
CA LEU A 22 -14.38 43.44 34.89
C LEU A 22 -14.27 42.08 34.11
N GLU A 23 -13.66 41.12 34.85
CA GLU A 23 -13.42 39.65 34.79
C GLU A 23 -14.67 38.71 34.84
N PRO A 24 -14.60 37.33 34.87
CA PRO A 24 -13.57 36.32 34.45
C PRO A 24 -14.11 34.98 33.82
N ALA A 25 -13.17 34.03 33.60
CA ALA A 25 -13.26 32.54 33.55
C ALA A 25 -13.29 31.89 32.15
N ASP A 26 -12.52 30.85 31.79
CA ASP A 26 -11.92 29.76 32.57
C ASP A 26 -10.56 29.26 32.03
N ASN A 27 -9.77 28.69 32.94
CA ASN A 27 -8.45 28.09 32.78
C ASN A 27 -8.42 26.78 31.96
N CYS A 28 -7.29 26.51 31.29
CA CYS A 28 -6.60 25.22 31.47
C CYS A 28 -5.10 25.33 31.16
N VAL A 29 -4.29 25.05 32.18
CA VAL A 29 -2.83 25.02 32.18
C VAL A 29 -2.39 23.55 32.09
N VAL A 30 -1.41 23.23 31.22
CA VAL A 30 -0.70 21.94 31.26
C VAL A 30 0.75 22.19 31.65
N LYS A 31 1.14 21.64 32.81
CA LYS A 31 2.52 21.57 33.33
C LYS A 31 3.18 20.27 32.86
N LEU A 32 4.46 20.33 32.51
CA LEU A 32 5.33 19.16 32.35
C LEU A 32 6.18 19.01 33.61
N ASN A 33 6.10 17.85 34.26
CA ASN A 33 7.05 17.41 35.29
C ASN A 33 7.86 16.24 34.75
N THR A 34 9.19 16.32 34.87
CA THR A 34 10.14 15.20 34.81
C THR A 34 10.59 14.89 36.22
N ASP A 35 10.52 13.62 36.62
CA ASP A 35 11.09 13.13 37.88
C ASP A 35 12.32 12.26 37.63
N ALA A 36 13.31 12.41 38.49
CA ALA A 36 14.52 11.60 38.57
C ALA A 36 14.35 10.51 39.65
N ASN A 37 13.95 9.31 39.23
CA ASN A 37 14.40 8.02 39.77
C ASN A 37 13.67 6.90 39.02
N GLY A 38 14.44 6.06 38.31
CA GLY A 38 13.92 5.02 37.43
C GLY A 38 13.10 3.95 38.14
N ASN A 39 12.02 3.54 37.47
CA ASN A 39 11.61 2.15 37.21
C ASN A 39 10.54 2.15 36.10
N ASP A 40 10.61 1.19 35.18
CA ASP A 40 9.72 0.98 34.03
C ASP A 40 8.30 0.57 34.45
N VAL A 41 7.26 1.08 33.77
CA VAL A 41 6.08 0.30 33.32
C VAL A 41 5.41 0.93 32.06
N ASP A 42 5.42 0.12 31.00
CA ASP A 42 4.56 -0.03 29.81
C ASP A 42 3.50 1.00 29.34
N LEU A 43 3.74 1.47 28.12
CA LEU A 43 2.91 1.42 26.90
C LEU A 43 1.40 1.07 27.01
N ALA A 44 0.52 2.06 26.74
CA ALA A 44 -0.69 1.89 25.89
C ALA A 44 -1.49 3.20 25.76
N SER A 45 -1.37 3.89 24.63
CA SER A 45 -2.50 4.37 23.80
C SER A 45 -2.00 5.38 22.76
N ILE A 46 -1.91 4.87 21.53
CA ILE A 46 -1.71 5.63 20.30
C ILE A 46 -3.01 6.39 20.00
N SER A 47 -2.93 7.69 19.75
CA SER A 47 -3.89 8.41 18.93
C SER A 47 -3.14 9.46 18.12
N ILE A 48 -3.18 9.27 16.81
CA ILE A 48 -2.52 10.11 15.80
C ILE A 48 -3.42 11.32 15.56
N GLU A 49 -2.94 12.53 15.87
CA GLU A 49 -3.49 13.76 15.31
C GLU A 49 -2.43 14.49 14.49
N MET A 50 -2.82 14.79 13.26
CA MET A 50 -2.02 15.40 12.20
C MET A 50 -1.96 16.91 12.44
N THR A 51 -0.85 17.42 12.97
CA THR A 51 -0.60 18.88 13.05
C THR A 51 0.44 19.28 12.02
N SER A 52 -0.03 20.01 11.01
CA SER A 52 0.78 20.69 10.00
C SER A 52 1.66 21.77 10.66
N ALA A 53 2.98 21.59 10.63
CA ALA A 53 3.93 22.65 10.88
C ALA A 53 4.20 23.41 9.57
N VAL A 54 3.81 24.67 9.51
CA VAL A 54 4.33 25.65 8.55
C VAL A 54 4.78 26.85 9.36
N GLU A 55 6.08 27.07 9.40
CA GLU A 55 6.70 28.31 9.86
C GLU A 55 6.26 29.48 8.97
N ILE A 56 5.85 30.60 9.59
CA ILE A 56 5.68 31.87 8.89
C ILE A 56 6.53 32.93 9.58
N GLU A 57 7.61 33.27 8.89
CA GLU A 57 8.46 34.44 9.09
C GLU A 57 7.66 35.71 8.74
N SER A 58 7.48 36.64 9.69
CA SER A 58 6.66 37.84 9.49
C SER A 58 7.45 38.98 8.82
N SER A 59 7.56 38.91 7.50
CA SER A 59 8.01 40.02 6.67
C SER A 59 6.88 41.06 6.50
N ASN A 60 7.10 42.27 7.00
CA ASN A 60 6.27 43.46 6.80
C ASN A 60 5.96 43.66 5.31
N ARG A 61 4.72 43.39 4.86
CA ARG A 61 4.27 43.67 3.49
C ARG A 61 3.01 44.53 3.47
N THR A 62 3.02 45.45 2.51
CA THR A 62 2.08 46.55 2.22
C THR A 62 0.61 46.11 2.07
N PRO A 63 -0.35 47.04 2.21
CA PRO A 63 -1.80 46.77 2.17
C PRO A 63 -2.35 46.23 0.83
N GLU A 64 -1.53 46.12 -0.22
CA GLU A 64 -1.92 45.57 -1.53
C GLU A 64 -2.06 44.04 -1.52
N LEU A 65 -1.16 43.31 -0.83
CA LEU A 65 -1.15 41.84 -0.80
C LEU A 65 -2.29 41.21 0.01
N ILE A 66 -2.74 41.90 1.06
CA ILE A 66 -3.86 41.48 1.90
C ILE A 66 -5.19 41.59 1.14
N ARG A 67 -5.31 42.63 0.29
CA ARG A 67 -6.50 42.85 -0.55
C ARG A 67 -6.63 41.81 -1.66
N ASP A 68 -5.51 41.39 -2.25
CA ASP A 68 -5.49 40.29 -3.24
C ASP A 68 -5.88 38.95 -2.59
N SER A 69 -5.39 38.66 -1.39
CA SER A 69 -5.72 37.42 -0.67
C SER A 69 -7.19 37.37 -0.23
N ALA A 70 -7.75 38.50 0.22
CA ALA A 70 -9.16 38.62 0.58
C ALA A 70 -10.09 38.50 -0.65
N SER A 71 -9.72 39.11 -1.78
CA SER A 71 -10.49 39.00 -3.04
C SER A 71 -10.47 37.58 -3.63
N SER A 72 -9.34 36.87 -3.48
CA SER A 72 -9.21 35.47 -3.89
C SER A 72 -10.08 34.52 -3.06
N LEU A 73 -10.32 34.84 -1.79
CA LEU A 73 -11.20 34.08 -0.89
C LEU A 73 -12.69 34.41 -1.11
N GLU A 74 -13.04 35.65 -1.44
CA GLU A 74 -14.43 36.00 -1.82
C GLU A 74 -14.86 35.36 -3.15
N SER A 75 -13.92 35.16 -4.09
CA SER A 75 -14.16 34.39 -5.33
C SER A 75 -14.56 32.94 -5.08
N PHE A 76 -14.23 32.37 -3.91
CA PHE A 76 -14.63 31.01 -3.54
C PHE A 76 -16.05 30.94 -2.93
N ARG A 77 -16.62 32.09 -2.52
CA ARG A 77 -17.90 32.15 -1.78
C ARG A 77 -19.12 32.31 -2.70
N SER A 78 -18.94 32.72 -3.95
CA SER A 78 -20.06 32.75 -4.91
C SER A 78 -20.44 31.32 -5.30
N LEU A 79 -21.70 30.95 -5.08
CA LEU A 79 -22.22 29.63 -5.47
C LEU A 79 -21.96 29.39 -6.97
N PRO A 80 -21.36 28.25 -7.35
CA PRO A 80 -21.01 27.98 -8.72
C PRO A 80 -22.27 27.88 -9.58
N LYS A 81 -22.31 28.62 -10.70
CA LYS A 81 -23.47 28.63 -11.59
C LYS A 81 -23.36 27.48 -12.59
N PRO A 82 -24.34 26.55 -12.65
CA PRO A 82 -24.25 25.36 -13.52
C PRO A 82 -24.14 25.71 -15.00
N ARG A 83 -24.72 26.84 -15.44
CA ARG A 83 -24.62 27.32 -16.83
C ARG A 83 -23.18 27.67 -17.22
N ARG A 84 -22.39 28.21 -16.29
CA ARG A 84 -20.99 28.59 -16.52
C ARG A 84 -20.10 27.36 -16.53
N ILE A 85 -20.34 26.44 -15.59
CA ILE A 85 -19.66 25.14 -15.55
C ILE A 85 -19.93 24.36 -16.84
N GLY A 86 -21.19 24.28 -17.29
CA GLY A 86 -21.55 23.63 -18.55
C GLY A 86 -20.87 24.26 -19.78
N ALA A 87 -20.69 25.58 -19.80
CA ALA A 87 -19.95 26.26 -20.85
C ALA A 87 -18.45 25.92 -20.83
N VAL A 88 -17.84 25.83 -19.65
CA VAL A 88 -16.45 25.36 -19.47
C VAL A 88 -16.31 23.92 -19.94
N VAL A 89 -17.22 23.03 -19.54
CA VAL A 89 -17.22 21.62 -19.94
C VAL A 89 -17.33 21.49 -21.47
N LEU A 90 -18.25 22.21 -22.10
CA LEU A 90 -18.42 22.16 -23.55
C LEU A 90 -17.17 22.68 -24.29
N LYS A 91 -16.56 23.75 -23.77
CA LYS A 91 -15.28 24.28 -24.29
C LYS A 91 -14.18 23.23 -24.20
N ASP A 92 -13.98 22.64 -23.03
CA ASP A 92 -12.90 21.68 -22.78
C ASP A 92 -13.11 20.39 -23.58
N PHE A 93 -14.34 19.89 -23.64
CA PHE A 93 -14.70 18.72 -24.43
C PHE A 93 -14.46 18.94 -25.94
N THR A 94 -14.87 20.09 -26.46
CA THR A 94 -14.65 20.46 -27.87
C THR A 94 -13.16 20.60 -28.17
N ASN A 95 -12.40 21.23 -27.27
CA ASN A 95 -10.95 21.38 -27.41
C ASN A 95 -10.23 20.03 -27.37
N MET A 96 -10.68 19.10 -26.53
CA MET A 96 -10.14 17.76 -26.44
C MET A 96 -10.34 16.99 -27.74
N ILE A 97 -11.55 16.97 -28.31
CA ILE A 97 -11.84 16.25 -29.56
C ILE A 97 -11.01 16.80 -30.73
N ARG A 98 -10.80 18.12 -30.80
CA ARG A 98 -9.98 18.74 -31.84
C ARG A 98 -8.49 18.45 -31.67
N ARG A 99 -8.03 18.17 -30.46
CA ARG A 99 -6.62 17.86 -30.13
C ARG A 99 -6.41 16.34 -30.06
N ILE A 100 -6.52 15.68 -31.22
CA ILE A 100 -6.41 14.22 -31.33
C ILE A 100 -5.12 13.65 -30.71
N GLY A 101 -3.99 14.35 -30.80
CA GLY A 101 -2.73 13.90 -30.20
C GLY A 101 -2.78 13.81 -28.66
N PHE A 102 -3.45 14.76 -28.01
CA PHE A 102 -3.64 14.75 -26.56
C PHE A 102 -4.58 13.60 -26.15
N LEU A 103 -5.63 13.37 -26.93
CA LEU A 103 -6.56 12.26 -26.73
C LEU A 103 -5.86 10.90 -26.89
N LEU A 104 -5.06 10.71 -27.95
CA LEU A 104 -4.29 9.48 -28.18
C LEU A 104 -3.28 9.22 -27.05
N PHE A 105 -2.55 10.24 -26.62
CA PHE A 105 -1.62 10.14 -25.49
C PHE A 105 -2.34 9.70 -24.22
N GLN A 106 -3.53 10.28 -23.97
CA GLN A 106 -4.32 9.97 -22.79
C GLN A 106 -4.80 8.51 -22.73
N PHE A 107 -5.10 7.87 -23.87
CA PHE A 107 -5.45 6.45 -23.90
C PHE A 107 -4.22 5.53 -23.95
N SER A 108 -3.14 5.97 -24.59
CA SER A 108 -1.91 5.18 -24.70
C SER A 108 -1.19 5.04 -23.36
N LEU A 109 -1.23 6.07 -22.52
CA LEU A 109 -0.56 6.09 -21.21
C LEU A 109 -1.12 5.03 -20.22
N PRO A 110 -2.44 4.87 -20.03
CA PRO A 110 -3.02 3.77 -19.25
C PRO A 110 -2.67 2.38 -19.80
N VAL A 111 -2.74 2.20 -21.13
CA VAL A 111 -2.42 0.92 -21.75
C VAL A 111 -0.95 0.56 -21.50
N LEU A 112 -0.05 1.54 -21.67
CA LEU A 112 1.37 1.37 -21.36
C LEU A 112 1.56 1.05 -19.87
N GLN A 113 0.86 1.72 -18.97
CA GLN A 113 0.92 1.43 -17.52
C GLN A 113 0.47 0.00 -17.19
N ILE A 114 -0.64 -0.47 -17.76
CA ILE A 114 -1.13 -1.84 -17.54
C ILE A 114 -0.13 -2.85 -18.10
N VAL A 115 0.40 -2.63 -19.30
CA VAL A 115 1.40 -3.52 -19.90
C VAL A 115 2.67 -3.56 -19.05
N LEU A 116 3.20 -2.41 -18.65
CA LEU A 116 4.38 -2.33 -17.78
C LEU A 116 4.12 -3.00 -16.44
N PHE A 117 2.94 -2.82 -15.85
CA PHE A 117 2.57 -3.49 -14.61
C PHE A 117 2.55 -5.01 -14.76
N CYS A 118 1.86 -5.52 -15.79
CA CYS A 118 1.81 -6.96 -16.06
C CYS A 118 3.20 -7.55 -16.29
N LEU A 119 4.11 -6.78 -16.91
CA LEU A 119 5.51 -7.16 -17.08
C LEU A 119 6.32 -7.10 -15.77
N CYS A 120 6.13 -6.07 -14.95
CA CYS A 120 6.89 -5.85 -13.72
C CYS A 120 6.47 -6.78 -12.58
N VAL A 121 5.17 -7.03 -12.39
CA VAL A 121 4.68 -7.96 -11.37
C VAL A 121 4.89 -9.41 -11.78
N GLY A 122 4.68 -9.70 -13.06
CA GLY A 122 4.90 -11.03 -13.62
C GLY A 122 3.93 -12.09 -13.09
N PRO A 123 4.07 -13.33 -13.61
CA PRO A 123 3.34 -14.49 -13.11
C PRO A 123 3.87 -14.93 -11.72
N GLU A 124 3.20 -15.91 -11.09
CA GLU A 124 3.70 -16.53 -9.86
C GLU A 124 5.19 -16.92 -9.98
N PRO A 125 6.00 -16.71 -8.92
CA PRO A 125 7.43 -16.99 -8.97
C PRO A 125 7.67 -18.47 -9.26
N ARG A 126 8.56 -18.74 -10.21
CA ARG A 126 9.01 -20.08 -10.61
C ARG A 126 10.46 -20.27 -10.20
N ASP A 127 10.88 -21.52 -10.07
CA ASP A 127 12.26 -21.88 -9.71
C ASP A 127 12.72 -21.24 -8.38
N LEU A 128 11.87 -21.32 -7.36
CA LEU A 128 12.25 -20.89 -6.01
C LEU A 128 13.31 -21.85 -5.47
N ARG A 129 14.57 -21.38 -5.43
CA ARG A 129 15.70 -22.14 -4.90
C ARG A 129 15.46 -22.54 -3.44
N LEU A 130 15.30 -23.83 -3.23
CA LEU A 130 15.05 -24.50 -1.96
C LEU A 130 16.32 -25.27 -1.57
N ALA A 131 16.98 -24.82 -0.50
CA ALA A 131 18.15 -25.51 0.05
C ALA A 131 17.66 -26.68 0.91
N ILE A 132 18.04 -27.90 0.56
CA ILE A 132 17.56 -29.12 1.22
C ILE A 132 18.71 -29.76 1.98
N VAL A 133 18.50 -30.05 3.26
CA VAL A 133 19.44 -30.78 4.10
C VAL A 133 18.76 -32.03 4.61
N ASN A 134 19.32 -33.19 4.27
CA ASN A 134 18.76 -34.48 4.63
C ASN A 134 19.68 -35.27 5.57
N ASP A 135 19.46 -35.15 6.87
CA ASP A 135 20.15 -35.96 7.89
C ASP A 135 19.51 -37.34 8.09
N ASP A 136 18.39 -37.63 7.42
CA ASP A 136 17.65 -38.89 7.50
C ASP A 136 18.17 -39.88 6.44
N VAL A 137 19.47 -40.19 6.51
CA VAL A 137 20.19 -40.98 5.49
C VAL A 137 19.62 -42.40 5.34
N SER A 138 19.09 -42.97 6.43
CA SER A 138 18.49 -44.31 6.46
C SER A 138 17.00 -44.33 6.09
N GLY A 139 16.36 -43.17 5.98
CA GLY A 139 14.92 -43.05 5.80
C GLY A 139 14.50 -42.98 4.33
N ASN A 140 13.48 -43.76 3.97
CA ASN A 140 12.93 -43.74 2.61
C ASN A 140 12.00 -42.53 2.37
N TYR A 141 11.29 -42.07 3.41
CA TYR A 141 10.27 -41.03 3.28
C TYR A 141 10.85 -39.64 3.04
N SER A 142 12.03 -39.33 3.58
CA SER A 142 12.73 -38.07 3.28
C SER A 142 13.02 -37.96 1.78
N ARG A 143 13.56 -39.02 1.16
CA ARG A 143 13.86 -39.07 -0.27
C ARG A 143 12.60 -39.05 -1.13
N GLU A 144 11.61 -39.88 -0.82
CA GLU A 144 10.34 -39.94 -1.56
C GLU A 144 9.62 -38.58 -1.54
N PHE A 145 9.66 -37.86 -0.41
CA PHE A 145 9.08 -36.52 -0.32
C PHE A 145 9.87 -35.50 -1.15
N ILE A 146 11.21 -35.49 -1.10
CA ILE A 146 12.04 -34.60 -1.93
C ILE A 146 11.80 -34.82 -3.43
N GLU A 147 11.56 -36.08 -3.83
CA GLU A 147 11.21 -36.43 -5.21
C GLU A 147 9.81 -35.95 -5.59
N SER A 148 8.85 -36.02 -4.65
CA SER A 148 7.47 -35.55 -4.85
C SER A 148 7.32 -34.02 -5.00
N LEU A 149 8.32 -33.24 -4.58
CA LEU A 149 8.31 -31.79 -4.71
C LEU A 149 8.35 -31.36 -6.19
N ASP A 150 7.41 -30.48 -6.56
CA ASP A 150 7.23 -29.93 -7.91
C ASP A 150 8.51 -29.22 -8.43
N GLY A 151 9.23 -29.89 -9.34
CA GLY A 151 10.48 -29.39 -9.92
C GLY A 151 10.32 -28.19 -10.85
N ASN A 152 9.10 -27.85 -11.29
CA ASN A 152 8.86 -26.67 -12.11
C ASN A 152 8.70 -25.39 -11.26
N LYS A 153 8.25 -25.54 -10.01
CA LYS A 153 8.07 -24.42 -9.08
C LYS A 153 9.24 -24.28 -8.10
N LEU A 154 9.88 -25.38 -7.72
CA LEU A 154 10.92 -25.41 -6.69
C LEU A 154 12.26 -25.87 -7.27
N GLY A 155 13.26 -25.00 -7.19
CA GLY A 155 14.64 -25.30 -7.57
C GLY A 155 15.35 -26.04 -6.44
N LYS A 156 15.43 -27.38 -6.52
CA LYS A 156 15.96 -28.22 -5.44
C LYS A 156 17.50 -28.20 -5.44
N VAL A 157 18.12 -27.79 -4.34
CA VAL A 157 19.60 -27.83 -4.15
C VAL A 157 19.92 -28.54 -2.85
N ILE A 158 20.64 -29.66 -2.91
CA ILE A 158 20.95 -30.48 -1.73
C ILE A 158 22.29 -30.05 -1.14
N PHE A 159 22.31 -29.83 0.18
CA PHE A 159 23.50 -29.49 0.95
C PHE A 159 23.81 -30.57 1.99
N PRO A 160 25.09 -30.82 2.30
CA PRO A 160 25.49 -31.82 3.28
C PRO A 160 25.32 -31.35 4.73
N ASP A 161 25.33 -30.03 4.98
CA ASP A 161 25.30 -29.46 6.32
C ASP A 161 24.29 -28.32 6.44
N LEU A 162 23.68 -28.20 7.62
CA LEU A 162 22.67 -27.18 7.92
C LEU A 162 23.23 -25.76 7.92
N GLN A 163 24.47 -25.55 8.38
CA GLN A 163 25.06 -24.21 8.42
C GLN A 163 25.37 -23.72 7.00
N GLN A 164 25.82 -24.61 6.11
CA GLN A 164 26.04 -24.27 4.70
C GLN A 164 24.72 -23.86 4.01
N ALA A 165 23.65 -24.64 4.20
CA ALA A 165 22.34 -24.30 3.65
C ALA A 165 21.80 -22.96 4.18
N ARG A 166 21.97 -22.68 5.47
CA ARG A 166 21.61 -21.38 6.06
C ARG A 166 22.43 -20.24 5.49
N ALA A 167 23.73 -20.43 5.27
CA ALA A 167 24.58 -19.41 4.65
C ALA A 167 24.12 -19.03 3.24
N GLU A 168 23.57 -19.98 2.46
CA GLU A 168 22.99 -19.70 1.14
C GLU A 168 21.71 -18.86 1.22
N VAL A 169 20.87 -19.09 2.23
CA VAL A 169 19.70 -18.22 2.46
C VAL A 169 20.12 -16.84 2.93
N LEU A 170 21.07 -16.75 3.87
CA LEU A 170 21.60 -15.47 4.37
C LEU A 170 22.35 -14.66 3.29
N SER A 171 22.88 -15.32 2.26
CA SER A 171 23.52 -14.67 1.11
C SER A 171 22.55 -14.38 -0.05
N ALA A 172 21.24 -14.56 0.16
CA ALA A 172 20.18 -14.36 -0.83
C ALA A 172 20.30 -15.25 -2.09
N ASN A 173 21.00 -16.38 -1.98
CA ASN A 173 21.13 -17.37 -3.04
C ASN A 173 20.02 -18.43 -3.00
N ALA A 174 19.36 -18.61 -1.86
CA ALA A 174 18.22 -19.52 -1.68
C ALA A 174 17.11 -18.83 -0.87
N TRP A 175 15.85 -19.22 -1.10
CA TRP A 175 14.69 -18.62 -0.42
C TRP A 175 14.34 -19.30 0.90
N SER A 176 14.66 -20.59 1.05
CA SER A 176 14.48 -21.29 2.31
C SER A 176 15.36 -22.52 2.44
N VAL A 177 15.52 -22.96 3.69
CA VAL A 177 16.12 -24.22 4.09
C VAL A 177 15.02 -25.19 4.50
N LEU A 178 14.99 -26.35 3.85
CA LEU A 178 14.20 -27.51 4.21
C LEU A 178 15.10 -28.55 4.89
N HIS A 179 14.89 -28.77 6.18
CA HIS A 179 15.72 -29.68 6.97
C HIS A 179 14.93 -30.90 7.44
N PHE A 180 15.44 -32.08 7.06
CA PHE A 180 15.03 -33.36 7.63
C PHE A 180 16.01 -33.75 8.71
N ARG A 181 15.54 -33.83 9.96
CA ARG A 181 16.36 -34.29 11.08
C ARG A 181 16.67 -35.78 10.96
N LYS A 182 17.68 -36.22 11.72
CA LYS A 182 17.97 -37.65 11.93
C LYS A 182 16.71 -38.38 12.40
N ASN A 183 16.49 -39.58 11.87
CA ASN A 183 15.35 -40.45 12.20
C ASN A 183 13.99 -39.86 11.83
N PHE A 184 13.92 -38.94 10.86
CA PHE A 184 12.67 -38.34 10.40
C PHE A 184 11.67 -39.41 9.95
N SER A 185 12.08 -40.35 9.08
CA SER A 185 11.18 -41.37 8.54
C SER A 185 10.59 -42.29 9.64
N SER A 186 11.42 -42.72 10.60
CA SER A 186 10.96 -43.55 11.72
C SER A 186 10.05 -42.79 12.67
N SER A 187 10.40 -41.55 13.02
CA SER A 187 9.61 -40.71 13.93
C SER A 187 8.29 -40.26 13.30
N LEU A 188 8.29 -40.01 11.99
CA LEU A 188 7.09 -39.75 11.21
C LEU A 188 6.17 -40.98 11.23
N THR A 189 6.70 -42.17 10.97
CA THR A 189 5.93 -43.42 11.05
C THR A 189 5.28 -43.62 12.42
N GLN A 190 6.05 -43.41 13.50
CA GLN A 190 5.52 -43.48 14.86
C GLN A 190 4.39 -42.47 15.09
N ARG A 191 4.54 -41.25 14.58
CA ARG A 191 3.50 -40.20 14.65
C ARG A 191 2.22 -40.58 13.92
N LEU A 192 2.31 -41.25 12.76
CA LEU A 192 1.14 -41.65 11.97
C LEU A 192 0.44 -42.89 12.54
N ILE A 193 1.18 -43.89 13.02
CA ILE A 193 0.62 -45.19 13.44
C ILE A 193 0.27 -45.21 14.94
N ASN A 194 1.16 -44.71 15.80
CA ASN A 194 1.04 -44.78 17.26
C ASN A 194 1.29 -43.41 17.90
N PRO A 195 0.35 -42.45 17.77
CA PRO A 195 0.53 -41.09 18.27
C PRO A 195 0.54 -40.96 19.81
N VAL A 196 0.10 -41.99 20.53
CA VAL A 196 -0.07 -41.95 22.00
C VAL A 196 1.28 -42.18 22.70
N GLY A 197 1.64 -41.27 23.61
CA GLY A 197 2.82 -41.43 24.47
C GLY A 197 4.16 -41.09 23.80
N LEU A 198 4.15 -40.38 22.67
CA LEU A 198 5.38 -39.96 21.99
C LEU A 198 6.11 -38.87 22.77
N SER A 199 7.45 -38.97 22.81
CA SER A 199 8.28 -37.92 23.41
C SER A 199 8.29 -36.66 22.55
N ASN A 200 8.48 -35.49 23.17
CA ASN A 200 8.62 -34.21 22.46
C ASN A 200 9.76 -34.23 21.43
N GLU A 201 10.82 -35.01 21.68
CA GLU A 201 11.94 -35.15 20.76
C GLU A 201 11.55 -35.98 19.53
N THR A 202 10.80 -37.08 19.71
CA THR A 202 10.25 -37.86 18.60
C THR A 202 9.32 -37.00 17.73
N LEU A 203 8.46 -36.19 18.34
CA LEU A 203 7.57 -35.27 17.63
C LEU A 203 8.34 -34.22 16.83
N ARG A 204 9.42 -33.68 17.40
CA ARG A 204 10.32 -32.76 16.68
C ARG A 204 11.03 -33.48 15.53
N GLN A 205 11.65 -34.63 15.76
CA GLN A 205 12.35 -35.39 14.72
C GLN A 205 11.43 -35.79 13.56
N GLY A 206 10.19 -36.18 13.85
CA GLY A 206 9.16 -36.50 12.85
C GLY A 206 8.45 -35.27 12.25
N SER A 207 8.95 -34.06 12.48
CA SER A 207 8.41 -32.83 11.90
C SER A 207 9.38 -32.26 10.85
N LEU A 208 8.82 -31.77 9.76
CA LEU A 208 9.55 -31.07 8.71
C LEU A 208 9.95 -29.68 9.23
N HIS A 209 11.24 -29.34 9.18
CA HIS A 209 11.72 -28.03 9.60
C HIS A 209 11.95 -27.16 8.38
N LEU A 210 11.33 -25.99 8.38
CA LEU A 210 11.41 -25.03 7.30
C LEU A 210 11.87 -23.68 7.88
N GLU A 211 12.97 -23.15 7.36
CA GLU A 211 13.50 -21.83 7.69
C GLU A 211 13.50 -20.98 6.42
N MET A 212 12.74 -19.89 6.40
CA MET A 212 12.51 -19.10 5.18
C MET A 212 13.12 -17.71 5.30
N ASP A 213 13.46 -17.12 4.16
CA ASP A 213 13.75 -15.70 4.04
C ASP A 213 12.45 -14.89 3.97
N ASP A 214 12.01 -14.37 5.12
CA ASP A 214 10.81 -13.56 5.23
C ASP A 214 10.99 -12.08 4.85
N THR A 215 12.16 -11.67 4.32
CA THR A 215 12.33 -10.31 3.77
C THR A 215 11.39 -10.07 2.58
N ASN A 216 11.05 -11.13 1.83
CA ASN A 216 9.99 -11.13 0.84
C ASN A 216 8.84 -12.04 1.28
N TYR A 217 7.92 -11.47 2.08
CA TYR A 217 6.75 -12.18 2.59
C TYR A 217 5.93 -12.90 1.51
N GLN A 218 5.80 -12.30 0.31
CA GLN A 218 5.01 -12.90 -0.77
C GLN A 218 5.64 -14.21 -1.26
N VAL A 219 6.97 -14.24 -1.39
CA VAL A 219 7.71 -15.45 -1.77
C VAL A 219 7.61 -16.51 -0.67
N SER A 220 7.84 -16.12 0.60
CA SER A 220 7.68 -17.03 1.74
C SER A 220 6.28 -17.64 1.83
N ALA A 221 5.23 -16.84 1.65
CA ALA A 221 3.86 -17.31 1.72
C ALA A 221 3.55 -18.34 0.62
N VAL A 222 4.01 -18.09 -0.62
CA VAL A 222 3.87 -19.03 -1.74
C VAL A 222 4.64 -20.32 -1.45
N LEU A 223 5.86 -20.22 -0.91
CA LEU A 223 6.73 -21.35 -0.60
C LEU A 223 6.14 -22.22 0.52
N GLN A 224 5.70 -21.61 1.62
CA GLN A 224 5.05 -22.28 2.74
C GLN A 224 3.77 -22.99 2.29
N LYS A 225 2.89 -22.32 1.52
CA LYS A 225 1.68 -22.93 0.95
C LYS A 225 2.02 -24.12 0.07
N THR A 226 3.05 -23.99 -0.78
CA THR A 226 3.46 -25.05 -1.72
C THR A 226 4.03 -26.26 -0.98
N ILE A 227 4.92 -26.05 -0.01
CA ILE A 227 5.51 -27.14 0.79
C ILE A 227 4.44 -27.83 1.64
N ALA A 228 3.55 -27.07 2.29
CA ALA A 228 2.47 -27.63 3.10
C ALA A 228 1.49 -28.47 2.25
N LYS A 229 1.09 -27.98 1.07
CA LYS A 229 0.23 -28.72 0.13
C LYS A 229 0.88 -30.00 -0.37
N ASN A 230 2.17 -29.95 -0.73
CA ASN A 230 2.92 -31.13 -1.13
C ASN A 230 3.07 -32.14 0.01
N LEU A 231 3.36 -31.67 1.24
CA LEU A 231 3.45 -32.52 2.41
C LEU A 231 2.11 -33.21 2.70
N GLN A 232 1.00 -32.47 2.64
CA GLN A 232 -0.34 -33.02 2.82
C GLN A 232 -0.67 -34.10 1.78
N ASN A 233 -0.33 -33.87 0.51
CA ASN A 233 -0.51 -34.86 -0.55
C ASN A 233 0.33 -36.11 -0.28
N PHE A 234 1.62 -35.93 0.02
CA PHE A 234 2.55 -37.02 0.35
C PHE A 234 2.07 -37.86 1.53
N LEU A 235 1.69 -37.22 2.65
CA LEU A 235 1.15 -37.92 3.82
C LEU A 235 -0.16 -38.63 3.49
N GLY A 236 -1.00 -38.03 2.64
CA GLY A 236 -2.22 -38.66 2.16
C GLY A 236 -1.94 -39.95 1.39
N ASP A 237 -0.96 -39.91 0.48
CA ASP A 237 -0.57 -41.06 -0.33
C ASP A 237 0.08 -42.16 0.54
N LEU A 238 0.84 -41.79 1.56
CA LEU A 238 1.37 -42.74 2.56
C LEU A 238 0.25 -43.42 3.35
N LEU A 239 -0.76 -42.67 3.79
CA LEU A 239 -1.89 -43.22 4.53
C LEU A 239 -2.75 -44.14 3.66
N GLU A 240 -2.98 -43.77 2.41
CA GLU A 240 -3.72 -44.60 1.45
C GLU A 240 -3.01 -45.94 1.21
N LYS A 241 -1.67 -45.93 1.08
CA LYS A 241 -0.86 -47.16 1.01
C LYS A 241 -1.01 -48.06 2.25
N GLN A 242 -1.34 -47.48 3.41
CA GLN A 242 -1.58 -48.20 4.67
C GLN A 242 -3.06 -48.57 4.88
N GLY A 243 -3.92 -48.37 3.87
CA GLY A 243 -5.37 -48.65 3.96
C GLY A 243 -6.13 -47.64 4.82
N GLN A 244 -5.53 -46.49 5.15
CA GLN A 244 -6.15 -45.41 5.91
C GLN A 244 -6.74 -44.34 4.97
N PRO A 245 -7.84 -43.67 5.35
CA PRO A 245 -8.40 -42.60 4.54
C PRO A 245 -7.44 -41.42 4.37
N ARG A 246 -7.27 -40.94 3.13
CA ARG A 246 -6.42 -39.79 2.79
C ARG A 246 -6.74 -38.51 3.58
N VAL A 247 -8.01 -38.36 3.99
CA VAL A 247 -8.51 -37.20 4.76
C VAL A 247 -7.78 -37.03 6.09
N LEU A 248 -7.23 -38.10 6.67
CA LEU A 248 -6.48 -38.03 7.93
C LEU A 248 -5.16 -37.24 7.81
N ALA A 249 -4.61 -37.07 6.60
CA ALA A 249 -3.44 -36.22 6.37
C ALA A 249 -3.78 -34.72 6.25
N SER A 250 -5.05 -34.39 6.01
CA SER A 250 -5.52 -33.01 5.91
C SER A 250 -5.82 -32.42 7.29
N LEU A 251 -5.72 -31.09 7.40
CA LEU A 251 -6.28 -30.39 8.56
C LEU A 251 -7.77 -30.73 8.68
N PRO A 252 -8.34 -30.85 9.89
CA PRO A 252 -9.75 -31.18 10.12
C PRO A 252 -10.67 -29.99 9.79
N VAL A 253 -10.51 -29.43 8.60
CA VAL A 253 -11.24 -28.30 8.05
C VAL A 253 -11.64 -28.70 6.64
N GLU A 254 -12.94 -28.83 6.41
CA GLU A 254 -13.49 -29.16 5.10
C GLU A 254 -13.68 -27.89 4.27
N TYR A 255 -12.76 -27.64 3.34
CA TYR A 255 -12.89 -26.55 2.38
C TYR A 255 -13.85 -26.94 1.25
N ARG A 256 -15.09 -26.45 1.34
CA ARG A 256 -16.05 -26.49 0.22
C ARG A 256 -15.59 -25.56 -0.91
N PRO A 257 -16.06 -25.80 -2.16
CA PRO A 257 -15.80 -24.86 -3.25
C PRO A 257 -16.19 -23.43 -2.85
N PRO A 258 -15.41 -22.41 -3.26
CA PRO A 258 -15.67 -21.03 -2.87
C PRO A 258 -17.05 -20.60 -3.37
N LEU A 259 -17.78 -19.84 -2.54
CA LEU A 259 -19.06 -19.26 -2.94
C LEU A 259 -18.90 -18.21 -4.05
N LEU A 260 -17.74 -17.52 -4.06
CA LEU A 260 -17.37 -16.51 -5.05
C LEU A 260 -15.89 -16.65 -5.40
N GLY A 261 -15.55 -16.50 -6.67
CA GLY A 261 -14.16 -16.51 -7.15
C GLY A 261 -13.59 -17.91 -7.42
N SER A 262 -12.28 -17.95 -7.65
CA SER A 262 -11.54 -19.19 -7.94
C SER A 262 -10.95 -19.80 -6.66
N LYS A 263 -10.75 -21.12 -6.66
CA LYS A 263 -10.15 -21.87 -5.55
C LYS A 263 -8.66 -21.57 -5.37
N ASP A 264 -7.97 -21.27 -6.47
CA ASP A 264 -6.56 -20.91 -6.50
C ASP A 264 -6.41 -19.61 -7.32
N PRO A 265 -6.66 -18.44 -6.71
CA PRO A 265 -6.54 -17.15 -7.40
C PRO A 265 -5.07 -16.84 -7.70
N THR A 266 -4.83 -16.17 -8.83
CA THR A 266 -3.47 -15.74 -9.20
C THR A 266 -3.10 -14.43 -8.49
N PHE A 267 -1.82 -14.19 -8.22
CA PHE A 267 -1.35 -12.93 -7.63
C PHE A 267 -1.83 -11.69 -8.40
N THR A 268 -1.90 -11.77 -9.73
CA THR A 268 -2.42 -10.71 -10.59
C THR A 268 -3.90 -10.39 -10.31
N GLU A 269 -4.74 -11.40 -10.08
CA GLU A 269 -6.17 -11.19 -9.77
C GLU A 269 -6.36 -10.49 -8.42
N PHE A 270 -5.49 -10.80 -7.45
CA PHE A 270 -5.47 -10.13 -6.16
C PHE A 270 -5.03 -8.66 -6.25
N MET A 271 -4.02 -8.37 -7.08
CA MET A 271 -3.46 -7.02 -7.23
C MET A 271 -4.29 -6.10 -8.14
N ALA A 272 -5.07 -6.68 -9.07
CA ALA A 272 -5.80 -5.93 -10.10
C ALA A 272 -6.68 -4.78 -9.57
N PRO A 273 -7.51 -4.94 -8.51
CA PRO A 273 -8.36 -3.86 -8.02
C PRO A 273 -7.56 -2.65 -7.51
N GLY A 274 -6.48 -2.89 -6.75
CA GLY A 274 -5.62 -1.81 -6.23
C GLY A 274 -4.91 -1.06 -7.35
N MET A 275 -4.49 -1.79 -8.39
CA MET A 275 -3.86 -1.20 -9.56
C MET A 275 -4.81 -0.34 -10.39
N ILE A 276 -6.04 -0.81 -10.60
CA ILE A 276 -7.06 -0.04 -11.31
C ILE A 276 -7.26 1.31 -10.60
N ILE A 277 -7.51 1.30 -9.28
CA ILE A 277 -7.70 2.53 -8.50
C ILE A 277 -6.50 3.49 -8.64
N THR A 278 -5.29 2.95 -8.56
CA THR A 278 -4.05 3.73 -8.66
C THR A 278 -3.87 4.36 -10.04
N ILE A 279 -4.13 3.59 -11.11
CA ILE A 279 -4.10 4.05 -12.49
C ILE A 279 -5.15 5.16 -12.70
N LEU A 280 -6.39 4.94 -12.27
CA LEU A 280 -7.46 5.94 -12.39
C LEU A 280 -7.10 7.24 -11.65
N PHE A 281 -6.51 7.15 -10.46
CA PHE A 281 -6.08 8.31 -9.67
C PHE A 281 -4.99 9.13 -10.37
N PHE A 282 -3.91 8.48 -10.84
CA PHE A 282 -2.82 9.16 -11.52
C PHE A 282 -3.25 9.74 -12.87
N LEU A 283 -4.12 9.04 -13.60
CA LEU A 283 -4.67 9.54 -14.86
C LEU A 283 -5.54 10.77 -14.66
N SER A 284 -6.47 10.72 -13.70
CA SER A 284 -7.37 11.84 -13.39
C SER A 284 -6.57 13.08 -12.94
N THR A 285 -5.62 12.88 -12.03
CA THR A 285 -4.80 13.98 -11.52
C THR A 285 -3.85 14.53 -12.59
N GLY A 286 -3.21 13.64 -13.35
CA GLY A 286 -2.31 14.01 -14.45
C GLY A 286 -3.05 14.77 -15.55
N LEU A 287 -4.24 14.32 -15.95
CA LEU A 287 -5.07 15.00 -16.94
C LEU A 287 -5.48 16.40 -16.49
N THR A 288 -5.94 16.52 -15.25
CA THR A 288 -6.32 17.82 -14.69
C THR A 288 -5.14 18.78 -14.72
N ALA A 289 -3.98 18.33 -14.24
CA ALA A 289 -2.77 19.14 -14.20
C ALA A 289 -2.32 19.57 -15.60
N VAL A 290 -2.28 18.65 -16.56
CA VAL A 290 -1.86 18.97 -17.94
C VAL A 290 -2.84 19.93 -18.60
N THR A 291 -4.15 19.72 -18.43
CA THR A 291 -5.18 20.61 -18.99
C THR A 291 -5.02 22.01 -18.41
N PHE A 292 -4.98 22.13 -17.08
CA PHE A 292 -4.81 23.40 -16.38
C PHE A 292 -3.52 24.14 -16.79
N VAL A 293 -2.39 23.43 -16.83
CA VAL A 293 -1.11 24.00 -17.27
C VAL A 293 -1.17 24.44 -18.73
N SER A 294 -1.83 23.66 -19.60
CA SER A 294 -2.00 24.03 -21.00
C SER A 294 -2.84 25.30 -21.15
N GLU A 295 -3.91 25.46 -20.36
CA GLU A 295 -4.76 26.66 -20.39
C GLU A 295 -4.01 27.89 -19.91
N ARG A 296 -3.22 27.73 -18.85
CA ARG A 296 -2.36 28.79 -18.33
C ARG A 296 -1.30 29.21 -19.34
N ARG A 297 -0.67 28.25 -20.03
CA ARG A 297 0.34 28.54 -21.07
C ARG A 297 -0.24 29.28 -22.28
N HIS A 298 -1.48 28.98 -22.67
CA HIS A 298 -2.14 29.64 -23.80
C HIS A 298 -2.86 30.95 -23.42
N GLY A 299 -2.81 31.37 -22.15
CA GLY A 299 -3.55 32.54 -21.65
C GLY A 299 -5.08 32.37 -21.70
N LEU A 300 -5.57 31.12 -21.83
CA LEU A 300 -7.01 30.83 -21.83
C LEU A 300 -7.60 31.01 -20.44
N LEU A 301 -6.83 30.68 -19.41
CA LEU A 301 -7.20 30.88 -18.01
C LEU A 301 -7.57 32.34 -17.73
N ASP A 302 -6.70 33.27 -18.09
CA ASP A 302 -6.91 34.71 -17.85
C ASP A 302 -8.13 35.24 -18.61
N ARG A 303 -8.34 34.76 -19.84
CA ARG A 303 -9.53 35.12 -20.66
C ARG A 303 -10.82 34.62 -20.03
N SER A 304 -10.83 33.41 -19.47
CA SER A 304 -12.00 32.86 -18.77
C SER A 304 -12.30 33.62 -17.48
N LEU A 305 -11.27 34.04 -16.74
CA LEU A 305 -11.44 34.88 -15.54
C LEU A 305 -12.01 36.27 -15.89
N VAL A 306 -11.51 36.91 -16.96
CA VAL A 306 -12.04 38.20 -17.45
C VAL A 306 -13.49 38.07 -17.95
N ALA A 307 -13.87 36.92 -18.50
CA ALA A 307 -15.26 36.61 -18.86
C ALA A 307 -16.20 36.39 -17.65
N GLY A 308 -15.66 36.48 -16.42
CA GLY A 308 -16.43 36.39 -15.18
C GLY A 308 -16.68 34.97 -14.69
N VAL A 309 -15.92 33.98 -15.15
CA VAL A 309 -15.90 32.60 -14.63
C VAL A 309 -15.01 32.57 -13.39
N THR A 310 -15.46 31.93 -12.30
CA THR A 310 -14.63 31.80 -11.10
C THR A 310 -13.65 30.63 -11.21
N ILE A 311 -12.57 30.66 -10.41
CA ILE A 311 -11.60 29.55 -10.36
C ILE A 311 -12.27 28.23 -9.93
N SER A 312 -13.21 28.28 -8.98
CA SER A 312 -13.97 27.10 -8.55
C SER A 312 -14.86 26.53 -9.65
N GLU A 313 -15.53 27.38 -10.43
CA GLU A 313 -16.32 26.96 -11.61
C GLU A 313 -15.44 26.33 -12.68
N LEU A 314 -14.24 26.87 -12.89
CA LEU A 314 -13.27 26.33 -13.83
C LEU A 314 -12.76 24.94 -13.40
N MET A 315 -12.36 24.80 -12.14
CA MET A 315 -11.89 23.53 -11.59
C MET A 315 -12.98 22.45 -11.64
N LEU A 316 -14.22 22.80 -11.28
CA LEU A 316 -15.35 21.86 -11.37
C LEU A 316 -15.65 21.49 -12.83
N GLY A 317 -15.52 22.45 -13.76
CA GLY A 317 -15.64 22.19 -15.20
C GLY A 317 -14.59 21.18 -15.70
N HIS A 318 -13.33 21.33 -15.28
CA HIS A 318 -12.27 20.37 -15.63
C HIS A 318 -12.54 18.97 -15.07
N ILE A 319 -12.94 18.87 -13.81
CA ILE A 319 -13.26 17.58 -13.16
C ILE A 319 -14.43 16.90 -13.86
N LEU A 320 -15.52 17.63 -14.13
CA LEU A 320 -16.69 17.09 -14.82
C LEU A 320 -16.37 16.68 -16.25
N THR A 321 -15.54 17.47 -16.96
CA THR A 321 -15.09 17.09 -18.30
C THR A 321 -14.37 15.76 -18.22
N GLN A 322 -13.38 15.61 -17.33
CA GLN A 322 -12.61 14.37 -17.21
C GLN A 322 -13.46 13.17 -16.81
N LEU A 323 -14.44 13.35 -15.92
CA LEU A 323 -15.41 12.30 -15.59
C LEU A 323 -16.17 11.87 -16.84
N VAL A 324 -16.65 12.81 -17.66
CA VAL A 324 -17.32 12.50 -18.92
C VAL A 324 -16.39 11.81 -19.93
N VAL A 325 -15.11 12.21 -20.02
CA VAL A 325 -14.13 11.52 -20.90
C VAL A 325 -13.93 10.07 -20.48
N MET A 326 -13.88 9.86 -19.17
CA MET A 326 -13.56 8.56 -18.57
C MET A 326 -14.77 7.62 -18.58
N SER A 327 -15.98 8.13 -18.36
CA SER A 327 -17.24 7.36 -18.39
C SER A 327 -17.83 7.22 -19.79
N GLY A 328 -17.66 8.22 -20.67
CA GLY A 328 -18.33 8.30 -21.96
C GLY A 328 -17.77 7.37 -23.05
N ARG A 329 -16.93 6.41 -22.68
CA ARG A 329 -16.29 5.49 -23.63
C ARG A 329 -16.48 4.00 -23.28
N ASP A 330 -17.35 3.70 -22.33
CA ASP A 330 -17.77 2.32 -22.02
C ASP A 330 -18.96 1.84 -22.88
N ASP A 331 -19.59 2.73 -23.66
CA ASP A 331 -20.74 2.43 -24.54
C ASP A 331 -20.39 2.31 -26.05
N ALA A 332 -19.12 2.14 -26.42
CA ALA A 332 -18.69 2.01 -27.82
C ALA A 332 -17.68 0.88 -28.05
#